data_AF-A0A9X9A0N9-F1
#
_entry.id   AF-A0A9X9A0N9-F1
#
_cell.length_a   1.000
_cell.length_b   1.000
_cell.length_c   1.000
_cell.angle_alpha   90.00
_cell.angle_beta   90.00
_cell.angle_gamma   90.00
#
_symmetry.space_group_name_H-M   'P 1'
#
loop_
_entity.id
_entity.type
_entity.pdbx_description
1 polymer ?
#
loop_
_entity_poly.entity_id
_entity_poly.type
_entity_poly.pdbx_seq_one_letter_code
_entity_poly.pdbx_strand_id
1 'polypeptide(L)'
;DIQFLLEENVDFIACSFVRKPSHIKEIRDFIQQYKETSPNVIAKIETMEAIENFQDICKEADGIMIARGDLGVELPYQCIPLLQKMMIQECNRTNTYVITATQMLQSM
;
A
#
# COMPACT_ATOMS: atom_id res chain seq x y z
N ASP A 1 -12.81 7.33 9.63
CA ASP A 1 -11.38 7.16 9.98
C ASP A 1 -10.50 8.23 9.35
N ILE A 2 -10.45 8.38 8.02
CA ILE A 2 -9.55 9.37 7.38
C ILE A 2 -9.75 10.78 7.94
N GLN A 3 -10.99 11.28 8.05
CA GLN A 3 -11.23 12.62 8.60
C GLN A 3 -10.67 12.78 10.03
N PHE A 4 -10.87 11.80 10.90
CA PHE A 4 -10.29 11.78 12.24
C PHE A 4 -8.76 11.77 12.20
N LEU A 5 -8.14 10.95 11.33
CA LEU A 5 -6.68 10.91 11.17
C LEU A 5 -6.12 12.27 10.70
N LEU A 6 -6.87 13.02 9.89
CA LEU A 6 -6.47 14.35 9.43
C LEU A 6 -6.46 15.38 10.58
N GLU A 7 -7.37 15.25 11.54
CA GLU A 7 -7.41 16.06 12.77
C GLU A 7 -6.19 15.76 13.67
N GLU A 8 -5.77 14.49 13.72
CA GLU A 8 -4.61 14.03 14.50
C GLU A 8 -3.24 14.35 13.85
N ASN A 9 -3.22 15.01 12.70
CA ASN A 9 -1.99 15.42 11.99
C ASN A 9 -1.01 14.26 11.72
N VAL A 10 -1.51 13.08 11.36
CA VAL A 10 -0.65 11.94 11.00
C VAL A 10 0.18 12.24 9.75
N ASP A 11 1.38 11.65 9.66
CA ASP A 11 2.26 11.80 8.49
C ASP A 11 1.92 10.83 7.36
N PHE A 12 1.37 9.65 7.70
CA PHE A 12 1.08 8.58 6.77
C PHE A 12 -0.30 7.96 7.03
N ILE A 13 -1.00 7.60 5.97
CA ILE A 13 -2.22 6.78 6.01
C ILE A 13 -1.99 5.54 5.15
N ALA A 14 -2.11 4.36 5.76
CA ALA A 14 -2.03 3.09 5.04
C ALA A 14 -3.43 2.60 4.66
N CYS A 15 -3.70 2.52 3.36
CA CYS A 15 -5.02 2.18 2.82
C CYS A 15 -5.08 0.70 2.44
N SER A 16 -6.00 -0.02 3.08
CA SER A 16 -6.24 -1.45 2.84
C SER A 16 -6.96 -1.69 1.51
N PHE A 17 -6.74 -2.87 0.94
CA PHE A 17 -7.37 -3.43 -0.25
C PHE A 17 -7.32 -2.50 -1.46
N VAL A 18 -6.17 -1.87 -1.69
CA VAL A 18 -5.93 -1.08 -2.90
C VAL A 18 -5.75 -2.05 -4.06
N ARG A 19 -6.59 -1.93 -5.09
CA ARG A 19 -6.59 -2.83 -6.26
C ARG A 19 -6.29 -2.11 -7.57
N LYS A 20 -6.52 -0.79 -7.60
CA LYS A 20 -6.41 0.06 -8.78
C LYS A 20 -5.83 1.41 -8.39
N PRO A 21 -5.15 2.12 -9.31
CA PRO A 21 -4.66 3.48 -9.08
C PRO A 21 -5.79 4.46 -8.73
N SER A 22 -7.01 4.24 -9.23
CA SER A 22 -8.16 5.12 -8.94
C SER A 22 -8.51 5.16 -7.44
N HIS A 23 -8.32 4.07 -6.70
CA HIS A 23 -8.59 4.06 -5.26
C HIS A 23 -7.69 5.08 -4.53
N ILE A 24 -6.42 5.20 -4.94
CA ILE A 24 -5.49 6.18 -4.37
C ILE A 24 -5.94 7.61 -4.70
N LYS A 25 -6.38 7.85 -5.94
CA LYS A 25 -6.90 9.15 -6.36
C LYS A 25 -8.14 9.55 -5.57
N GLU A 26 -9.10 8.65 -5.42
CA GLU A 26 -10.31 8.88 -4.63
C GLU A 26 -9.99 9.25 -3.17
N ILE A 27 -9.00 8.57 -2.57
CA ILE A 27 -8.53 8.89 -1.22
C ILE A 27 -7.88 10.28 -1.16
N ARG A 28 -7.05 10.64 -2.14
CA ARG A 28 -6.42 11.96 -2.20
C ARG A 28 -7.45 13.07 -2.41
N ASP A 29 -8.38 12.87 -3.33
CA ASP A 29 -9.47 13.81 -3.61
C ASP A 29 -10.31 14.04 -2.35
N PHE A 30 -10.59 12.97 -1.60
CA PHE A 30 -11.24 13.08 -0.30
C PHE A 30 -10.41 13.89 0.71
N ILE A 31 -9.12 13.58 0.86
CA ILE A 31 -8.22 14.30 1.81
C ILE A 31 -8.16 15.80 1.49
N GLN A 32 -8.05 16.16 0.21
CA GLN A 32 -7.95 17.55 -0.24
C GLN A 32 -9.19 18.39 0.09
N GLN A 33 -10.35 17.77 0.31
CA GLN A 33 -11.56 18.48 0.75
C GLN A 33 -11.47 18.98 2.20
N TYR A 34 -10.56 18.42 3.01
CA TYR A 34 -10.46 18.70 4.45
C TYR A 34 -9.15 19.39 4.85
N LYS A 35 -8.05 19.16 4.10
CA LYS A 35 -6.72 19.65 4.48
C LYS A 35 -5.86 19.99 3.27
N GLU A 36 -5.25 21.18 3.29
CA GLU A 36 -4.34 21.61 2.21
C GLU A 36 -3.07 20.75 2.14
N THR A 37 -2.48 20.43 3.30
CA THR A 37 -1.32 19.53 3.38
C THR A 37 -1.81 18.11 3.61
N SER A 38 -1.64 17.26 2.59
CA SER A 38 -2.05 15.86 2.64
C SER A 38 -0.98 14.98 3.32
N PRO A 39 -1.36 14.04 4.20
CA PRO A 39 -0.46 12.97 4.60
C PRO A 39 -0.09 12.09 3.41
N ASN A 40 1.04 11.39 3.52
CA ASN A 40 1.46 10.42 2.52
C ASN A 40 0.52 9.20 2.53
N VAL A 41 0.13 8.74 1.34
CA VAL A 41 -0.76 7.58 1.17
C VAL A 41 0.08 6.34 0.85
N ILE A 42 0.01 5.34 1.73
CA ILE A 42 0.65 4.03 1.56
C ILE A 42 -0.39 3.03 1.04
N ALA A 43 -0.18 2.47 -0.14
CA ALA A 43 -1.05 1.44 -0.69
C ALA A 43 -0.68 0.06 -0.13
N LYS A 44 -1.64 -0.61 0.53
CA LYS A 44 -1.46 -2.00 0.97
C LYS A 44 -1.80 -2.95 -0.17
N ILE A 45 -0.83 -3.77 -0.56
CA ILE A 45 -0.96 -4.78 -1.61
C ILE A 45 -1.35 -6.10 -0.95
N GLU A 46 -2.62 -6.49 -1.16
CA GLU A 46 -3.29 -7.56 -0.43
C GLU A 46 -3.98 -8.58 -1.35
N THR A 47 -4.11 -8.28 -2.66
CA THR A 47 -4.85 -9.12 -3.62
C THR A 47 -4.07 -9.34 -4.91
N MET A 48 -4.47 -10.35 -5.69
CA MET A 48 -3.92 -10.61 -7.03
C MET A 48 -4.15 -9.42 -7.98
N GLU A 49 -5.34 -8.82 -7.95
CA GLU A 49 -5.66 -7.64 -8.77
C GLU A 49 -4.71 -6.45 -8.47
N ALA A 50 -4.32 -6.29 -7.21
CA ALA A 50 -3.34 -5.27 -6.81
C ALA A 50 -1.94 -5.55 -7.37
N ILE A 51 -1.56 -6.82 -7.48
CA ILE A 51 -0.30 -7.24 -8.10
C ILE A 51 -0.33 -7.00 -9.61
N GLU A 52 -1.44 -7.31 -10.27
CA GLU A 52 -1.62 -7.07 -11.72
C GLU A 52 -1.52 -5.58 -12.06
N ASN A 53 -2.08 -4.72 -11.21
CA ASN A 53 -2.04 -3.26 -11.38
C ASN A 53 -0.87 -2.58 -10.64
N PHE A 54 0.11 -3.36 -10.15
CA PHE A 54 1.10 -2.88 -9.19
C PHE A 54 1.87 -1.66 -9.67
N GLN A 55 2.31 -1.65 -10.93
CA GLN A 55 3.11 -0.55 -11.48
C GLN A 55 2.34 0.78 -11.46
N ASP A 56 1.05 0.76 -11.75
CA ASP A 56 0.25 1.99 -11.77
C ASP A 56 -0.15 2.42 -10.37
N ILE A 57 -0.41 1.48 -9.45
CA ILE A 57 -0.59 1.79 -8.03
C ILE A 57 0.69 2.41 -7.45
N CYS A 58 1.86 1.86 -7.77
CA CYS A 58 3.16 2.30 -7.28
C CYS A 58 3.53 3.71 -7.77
N LYS A 59 3.08 4.11 -8.96
CA LYS A 59 3.25 5.48 -9.48
C LYS A 59 2.37 6.51 -8.77
N GLU A 60 1.18 6.10 -8.32
CA GLU A 60 0.18 7.02 -7.76
C GLU A 60 0.26 7.15 -6.22
N ALA A 61 0.73 6.09 -5.54
CA ALA A 61 0.92 6.06 -4.11
C ALA A 61 2.27 6.65 -3.67
N ASP A 62 2.32 7.23 -2.48
CA ASP A 62 3.57 7.76 -1.88
C ASP A 62 4.45 6.62 -1.33
N GLY A 63 3.85 5.45 -1.10
CA GLY A 63 4.58 4.24 -0.72
C GLY A 63 3.72 2.99 -0.83
N ILE A 64 4.37 1.85 -0.67
CA ILE A 64 3.78 0.51 -0.79
C ILE A 64 3.95 -0.24 0.52
N MET A 65 2.93 -1.01 0.92
CA MET A 65 3.02 -2.00 1.99
C MET A 65 2.67 -3.38 1.46
N ILE A 66 3.60 -4.33 1.57
CA ILE A 66 3.42 -5.71 1.13
C ILE A 66 2.84 -6.51 2.30
N ALA A 67 1.55 -6.83 2.23
CA ALA A 67 0.83 -7.56 3.25
C ALA A 67 0.85 -9.07 2.97
N ARG A 68 1.94 -9.73 3.37
CA ARG A 68 2.17 -11.16 3.07
C ARG A 68 1.06 -12.08 3.60
N GLY A 69 0.48 -11.76 4.76
CA GLY A 69 -0.59 -12.52 5.37
C GLY A 69 -1.81 -12.60 4.47
N ASP A 70 -2.34 -11.44 4.05
CA ASP A 70 -3.49 -11.35 3.15
C ASP A 70 -3.19 -11.95 1.77
N LEU A 71 -2.02 -11.65 1.21
CA LEU A 71 -1.59 -12.27 -0.06
C LEU A 71 -1.49 -13.79 0.03
N GLY A 72 -1.09 -14.34 1.18
CA GLY A 72 -1.04 -15.78 1.42
C GLY A 72 -2.41 -16.45 1.57
N VAL A 73 -3.48 -15.67 1.76
CA VAL A 73 -4.87 -16.15 1.70
C VAL A 73 -5.35 -16.21 0.25
N GLU A 74 -4.98 -15.25 -0.60
CA GLU A 74 -5.38 -15.21 -2.01
C GLU A 74 -4.54 -16.11 -2.92
N LEU A 75 -3.24 -16.21 -2.67
CA LEU A 75 -2.28 -16.85 -3.57
C LEU A 75 -1.59 -18.03 -2.91
N PRO A 76 -1.10 -19.01 -3.70
CA PRO A 76 -0.27 -20.07 -3.17
C PRO A 76 0.94 -19.49 -2.43
N TYR A 77 1.13 -19.88 -1.17
CA TYR A 77 2.12 -19.31 -0.26
C TYR A 77 3.55 -19.33 -0.84
N GLN A 78 3.89 -20.37 -1.60
CA GLN A 78 5.19 -20.51 -2.26
C GLN A 78 5.51 -19.40 -3.28
N CYS A 79 4.50 -18.70 -3.80
CA CYS A 79 4.67 -17.60 -4.75
C CYS A 79 5.03 -16.27 -4.05
N ILE A 80 4.63 -16.10 -2.79
CA ILE A 80 4.76 -14.84 -2.04
C ILE A 80 6.21 -14.35 -1.93
N PRO A 81 7.22 -15.20 -1.66
CA PRO A 81 8.61 -14.74 -1.59
C PRO A 81 9.12 -14.11 -2.89
N LEU A 82 8.71 -14.65 -4.05
CA LEU A 82 9.11 -14.12 -5.36
C LEU A 82 8.40 -12.80 -5.64
N LEU A 83 7.08 -12.76 -5.41
CA LEU A 83 6.26 -11.56 -5.60
C LEU A 83 6.74 -10.41 -4.72
N GLN A 84 7.06 -10.66 -3.46
CA GLN A 84 7.63 -9.65 -2.57
C GLN A 84 8.94 -9.08 -3.11
N LYS A 85 9.87 -9.93 -3.56
CA LYS A 85 11.16 -9.47 -4.10
C LYS A 85 10.95 -8.60 -5.33
N MET A 86 10.05 -9.00 -6.23
CA MET A 86 9.69 -8.25 -7.43
C MET A 86 9.12 -6.87 -7.06
N MET A 87 8.15 -6.81 -6.13
CA MET A 87 7.56 -5.54 -5.69
C MET A 87 8.59 -4.61 -5.03
N ILE A 88 9.47 -5.14 -4.15
CA ILE A 88 10.54 -4.36 -3.53
C ILE A 88 11.52 -3.82 -4.58
N GLN A 89 11.91 -4.65 -5.56
CA GLN A 89 12.80 -4.22 -6.63
C GLN A 89 12.18 -3.10 -7.47
N GLU A 90 10.90 -3.22 -7.80
CA GLU A 90 10.19 -2.21 -8.57
C GLU A 90 10.07 -0.89 -7.77
N CYS A 91 9.69 -0.95 -6.49
CA CYS A 91 9.69 0.22 -5.62
C CYS A 91 11.06 0.89 -5.53
N ASN A 92 12.14 0.12 -5.38
CA ASN A 92 13.50 0.67 -5.37
C ASN A 92 13.86 1.33 -6.69
N ARG A 93 13.42 0.77 -7.83
CA ARG A 93 13.67 1.33 -9.16
C ARG A 93 12.95 2.66 -9.37
N THR A 94 11.76 2.83 -8.79
CA THR A 94 10.96 4.06 -8.87
C THR A 94 11.21 5.04 -7.73
N ASN A 95 12.11 4.71 -6.78
CA ASN A 95 12.31 5.44 -5.53
C ASN A 95 11.04 5.58 -4.68
N THR A 96 10.15 4.59 -4.77
CA THR A 96 8.93 4.51 -3.96
C THR A 96 9.26 3.82 -2.63
N TYR A 97 8.85 4.41 -1.50
CA TYR A 97 9.05 3.80 -0.19
C TYR A 97 8.28 2.48 -0.07
N VAL A 98 8.88 1.44 0.53
CA VAL A 98 8.27 0.10 0.62
C VAL A 98 8.41 -0.51 2.01
N ILE A 99 7.31 -1.05 2.54
CA ILE A 99 7.20 -1.69 3.84
C ILE A 99 6.89 -3.18 3.63
N THR A 100 7.66 -4.07 4.26
CA THR A 100 7.28 -5.49 4.37
C THR A 100 6.50 -5.69 5.67
N ALA A 101 5.26 -6.15 5.58
CA ALA A 101 4.35 -6.23 6.74
C ALA A 101 3.80 -7.63 6.95
N THR A 102 3.15 -7.81 8.12
CA THR A 102 2.52 -9.04 8.65
C THR A 102 3.52 -10.17 8.90
N GLN A 103 3.21 -11.11 9.80
CA GLN A 103 4.00 -12.36 10.01
C GLN A 103 5.52 -12.16 10.13
N MET A 104 5.98 -11.04 10.71
CA MET A 104 7.41 -10.73 10.85
C MET A 104 8.01 -11.51 12.02
N LEU A 105 7.41 -11.36 13.19
CA LEU A 105 7.87 -11.92 14.46
C LEU A 105 6.67 -12.50 15.24
N GLN A 106 5.81 -13.25 14.55
CA GLN A 106 4.50 -13.69 15.09
C GLN A 106 4.59 -14.51 16.39
N SER A 107 5.72 -15.17 16.63
CA SER A 107 5.97 -16.00 17.81
C SER A 107 6.71 -15.30 18.94
N MET A 108 7.17 -14.06 18.73
CA MET A 108 7.71 -13.23 19.82
C MET A 108 6.55 -12.66 20.63
#